data_AF-A0AAD5TGM8-F1
#
_entry.id   AF-A0AAD5TGM8-F1
#
_cell.length_a   1.000
_cell.length_b   1.000
_cell.length_c   1.000
_cell.angle_alpha   90.00
_cell.angle_beta   90.00
_cell.angle_gamma   90.00
#
_symmetry.space_group_name_H-M   'P 1'
#
loop_
_entity.id
_entity.type
_entity.pdbx_description
1 polymer ?
#
loop_
_entity_poly.entity_id
_entity_poly.type
_entity_poly.pdbx_seq_one_letter_code
_entity_poly.pdbx_strand_id
1 'polypeptide(L)'
;MHFATIASLPLLARLLALLVPASYYSALALPIPSSSNSNIPPRILSINAALNRPLDAVNVAAAAVVSPVASAGSSAGAVEQFRQVDETTLGQAQKTHASLQRALEMDDTGFEVLDIGQTYKVVQIADMHLSTFQNGKICHSPKPGHEEDCSDDSTLEFINRLLDKEQPDLVVFSGDNINGETTSDAASLIKRYSDTCIKRKINWIHIWGNHDDEKNLSPLVPPSKDTKGTAAAAAGTAVEGPTTTNFNAKDEYGIFADRLDLFELGRGLPYSLTHKGPKGVNGVGNGHLTLRRKGKIVGRVWYLDSGNYISGGRYGYLHRDQVDWFTNEAQHLPPSPVDITFFHIPTNDWNRVEAQVGEKNEPVMEQGKASGILSAMEKRVGLQVATTGHDHTNDYCGLNGRVNLCYGGGIGYGRAYGSVPPAPYFSKRARVFRLSVVSETETRLETWKRLDDDALTVVDVQTLGIGSSTKLKVKTKPAEEPVLAHQGF
;
A
#
# COMPACT_ATOMS: atom_id res chain seq x y z
N MET A 1 11.01 -10.32 55.68
CA MET A 1 11.37 -11.61 56.33
C MET A 1 10.27 -12.62 56.02
N HIS A 2 10.63 -13.77 55.42
CA HIS A 2 9.97 -15.09 55.40
C HIS A 2 8.49 -15.18 54.90
N PHE A 3 8.23 -15.84 53.75
CA PHE A 3 7.82 -17.27 53.59
C PHE A 3 6.45 -17.57 54.25
N ALA A 4 5.45 -18.28 53.70
CA ALA A 4 5.27 -19.04 52.46
C ALA A 4 3.83 -19.61 52.41
N THR A 5 3.38 -19.97 51.20
CA THR A 5 2.70 -21.24 50.80
C THR A 5 1.37 -21.78 51.40
N ILE A 6 0.48 -22.12 50.44
CA ILE A 6 -0.16 -23.44 50.17
C ILE A 6 -1.61 -23.73 50.62
N ALA A 7 -2.43 -23.87 49.57
CA ALA A 7 -3.39 -24.93 49.19
C ALA A 7 -4.66 -25.26 50.00
N SER A 8 -5.74 -25.31 49.23
CA SER A 8 -7.03 -25.92 49.49
C SER A 8 -7.11 -27.35 48.91
N LEU A 9 -7.67 -28.25 49.72
CA LEU A 9 -8.25 -29.58 49.41
C LEU A 9 -9.72 -29.41 48.88
N PRO A 10 -10.55 -30.47 48.65
CA PRO A 10 -10.42 -31.69 47.81
C PRO A 10 -11.76 -32.15 47.13
N LEU A 11 -11.75 -33.33 46.44
CA LEU A 11 -12.78 -34.43 46.37
C LEU A 11 -14.25 -34.10 45.95
N LEU A 12 -15.12 -34.96 45.39
CA LEU A 12 -15.23 -36.34 44.88
C LEU A 12 -16.70 -36.53 44.39
N ALA A 13 -16.97 -37.46 43.47
CA ALA A 13 -18.18 -38.33 43.29
C ALA A 13 -18.52 -38.48 41.78
N ARG A 14 -18.27 -39.58 41.05
CA ARG A 14 -18.73 -41.00 41.09
C ARG A 14 -20.27 -41.19 41.09
N LEU A 15 -20.80 -41.81 40.02
CA LEU A 15 -21.37 -43.20 39.96
C LEU A 15 -22.07 -43.43 38.58
N LEU A 16 -21.65 -44.44 37.78
CA LEU A 16 -22.32 -45.76 37.47
C LEU A 16 -23.49 -45.68 36.45
N ALA A 17 -23.77 -46.60 35.50
CA ALA A 17 -23.16 -47.84 34.99
C ALA A 17 -24.01 -48.44 33.81
N LEU A 18 -23.40 -49.28 32.93
CA LEU A 18 -23.94 -50.52 32.27
C LEU A 18 -25.06 -50.37 31.19
N LEU A 19 -25.25 -51.16 30.11
CA LEU A 19 -24.66 -52.37 29.49
C LEU A 19 -25.34 -52.65 28.10
N VAL A 20 -24.61 -53.33 27.18
CA VAL A 20 -25.04 -54.41 26.21
C VAL A 20 -25.46 -54.07 24.73
N PRO A 21 -25.15 -54.97 23.75
CA PRO A 21 -24.69 -54.65 22.37
C PRO A 21 -25.44 -55.37 21.19
N ALA A 22 -24.78 -55.40 20.00
CA ALA A 22 -24.94 -56.30 18.81
C ALA A 22 -25.93 -55.83 17.70
N SER A 23 -25.87 -56.14 16.40
CA SER A 23 -24.91 -56.60 15.36
C SER A 23 -25.67 -56.69 13.99
N TYR A 24 -24.99 -56.94 12.85
CA TYR A 24 -25.47 -57.25 11.47
C TYR A 24 -25.98 -56.07 10.58
N TYR A 25 -25.70 -55.95 9.26
CA TYR A 25 -25.67 -56.92 8.13
C TYR A 25 -24.66 -56.55 7.00
N SER A 26 -24.36 -57.54 6.16
CA SER A 26 -23.45 -57.52 4.99
C SER A 26 -24.14 -57.40 3.63
N ALA A 27 -23.32 -57.07 2.60
CA ALA A 27 -23.34 -57.52 1.20
C ALA A 27 -24.31 -56.88 0.17
N LEU A 28 -23.76 -56.37 -0.94
CA LEU A 28 -23.84 -56.98 -2.29
C LEU A 28 -23.10 -56.14 -3.35
N ALA A 29 -22.59 -56.82 -4.38
CA ALA A 29 -21.70 -56.32 -5.43
C ALA A 29 -22.32 -56.51 -6.85
N LEU A 30 -21.67 -55.86 -7.83
CA LEU A 30 -21.65 -56.07 -9.31
C LEU A 30 -22.74 -55.37 -10.17
N PRO A 31 -22.59 -55.25 -11.52
CA PRO A 31 -21.52 -54.57 -12.29
C PRO A 31 -22.03 -53.76 -13.53
N ILE A 32 -21.08 -53.22 -14.31
CA ILE A 32 -21.09 -52.41 -15.58
C ILE A 32 -21.85 -53.08 -16.76
N PRO A 33 -22.36 -52.36 -17.82
CA PRO A 33 -21.62 -52.06 -19.08
C PRO A 33 -21.98 -50.68 -19.73
N SER A 34 -21.08 -49.89 -20.36
CA SER A 34 -20.39 -49.95 -21.68
C SER A 34 -21.21 -49.66 -22.96
N SER A 35 -20.57 -48.97 -23.92
CA SER A 35 -20.89 -48.75 -25.36
C SER A 35 -21.69 -47.47 -25.68
N SER A 36 -21.50 -46.75 -26.79
CA SER A 36 -20.52 -46.69 -27.89
C SER A 36 -21.02 -45.64 -28.91
N ASN A 37 -20.11 -44.97 -29.64
CA ASN A 37 -20.24 -44.51 -31.05
C ASN A 37 -21.40 -43.52 -31.41
N SER A 38 -21.31 -42.60 -32.39
CA SER A 38 -20.33 -42.21 -33.40
C SER A 38 -20.85 -40.99 -34.19
N ASN A 39 -19.93 -40.23 -34.79
CA ASN A 39 -19.96 -39.67 -36.14
C ASN A 39 -20.88 -38.49 -36.58
N ILE A 40 -20.18 -37.36 -36.84
CA ILE A 40 -20.01 -36.67 -38.16
C ILE A 40 -21.06 -35.62 -38.64
N PRO A 41 -20.62 -34.55 -39.37
CA PRO A 41 -21.14 -33.17 -39.39
C PRO A 41 -21.69 -32.79 -40.80
N PRO A 42 -21.34 -31.66 -41.47
CA PRO A 42 -21.37 -30.20 -41.22
C PRO A 42 -22.28 -29.43 -42.24
N ARG A 43 -22.43 -28.09 -42.12
CA ARG A 43 -22.38 -27.05 -43.21
C ARG A 43 -23.16 -25.76 -42.84
N ILE A 44 -22.47 -24.61 -42.75
CA ILE A 44 -22.40 -23.50 -43.73
C ILE A 44 -23.75 -22.78 -43.96
N LEU A 45 -23.87 -21.51 -43.54
CA LEU A 45 -24.08 -20.36 -44.45
C LEU A 45 -23.94 -19.00 -43.74
N SER A 46 -23.37 -18.06 -44.48
CA SER A 46 -23.11 -16.64 -44.23
C SER A 46 -24.36 -15.74 -44.17
N ILE A 47 -24.29 -14.59 -43.49
CA ILE A 47 -24.51 -13.21 -44.02
C ILE A 47 -24.55 -12.15 -42.89
N ASN A 48 -23.92 -11.01 -43.16
CA ASN A 48 -23.84 -9.76 -42.40
C ASN A 48 -25.20 -9.13 -42.02
N ALA A 49 -25.31 -8.53 -40.83
CA ALA A 49 -25.67 -7.10 -40.65
C ALA A 49 -25.79 -6.71 -39.16
N ALA A 50 -25.13 -5.59 -38.84
CA ALA A 50 -25.24 -4.69 -37.69
C ALA A 50 -26.33 -4.93 -36.63
N LEU A 51 -25.94 -4.87 -35.35
CA LEU A 51 -26.68 -4.17 -34.29
C LEU A 51 -25.73 -3.79 -33.13
N ASN A 52 -25.71 -2.49 -32.85
CA ASN A 52 -25.04 -1.86 -31.71
C ASN A 52 -25.72 -2.24 -30.37
N ARG A 53 -24.90 -2.29 -29.29
CA ARG A 53 -25.19 -2.27 -27.83
C ARG A 53 -24.91 -3.59 -27.08
N PRO A 54 -24.69 -3.49 -25.75
CA PRO A 54 -23.42 -3.64 -25.05
C PRO A 54 -23.10 -5.11 -24.66
N LEU A 55 -21.83 -5.41 -24.41
CA LEU A 55 -21.41 -6.72 -23.90
C LEU A 55 -21.83 -6.88 -22.42
N ASP A 56 -23.01 -7.45 -22.20
CA ASP A 56 -23.39 -8.08 -20.95
C ASP A 56 -22.71 -9.46 -20.82
N ALA A 57 -22.19 -9.72 -19.62
CA ALA A 57 -22.02 -11.02 -18.99
C ALA A 57 -21.30 -12.14 -19.79
N VAL A 58 -19.98 -12.22 -19.65
CA VAL A 58 -19.31 -13.52 -19.72
C VAL A 58 -19.47 -14.22 -18.38
N ASN A 59 -20.51 -15.06 -18.28
CA ASN A 59 -20.60 -16.14 -17.30
C ASN A 59 -19.45 -17.13 -17.58
N VAL A 60 -18.44 -17.17 -16.72
CA VAL A 60 -17.65 -18.39 -16.50
C VAL A 60 -18.02 -18.93 -15.14
N ALA A 61 -18.55 -20.15 -15.14
CA ALA A 61 -19.04 -20.88 -13.98
C ALA A 61 -17.99 -20.96 -12.86
N ALA A 62 -18.21 -20.21 -11.78
CA ALA A 62 -17.72 -20.57 -10.46
C ALA A 62 -18.71 -21.58 -9.86
N ALA A 63 -18.57 -22.85 -10.23
CA ALA A 63 -19.32 -23.92 -9.59
C ALA A 63 -18.67 -24.27 -8.25
N ALA A 64 -19.26 -23.72 -7.19
CA ALA A 64 -19.51 -24.30 -5.87
C ALA A 64 -18.52 -25.31 -5.27
N VAL A 65 -17.99 -24.96 -4.09
CA VAL A 65 -18.16 -25.81 -2.90
C VAL A 65 -18.52 -24.92 -1.71
N VAL A 66 -19.79 -24.99 -1.29
CA VAL A 66 -20.32 -24.54 0.00
C VAL A 66 -21.16 -25.71 0.51
N SER A 67 -20.78 -26.43 1.58
CA SER A 67 -21.31 -26.36 2.97
C SER A 67 -21.27 -27.78 3.60
N PRO A 68 -21.55 -28.05 4.91
CA PRO A 68 -21.96 -27.16 6.01
C PRO A 68 -21.20 -27.34 7.35
N VAL A 69 -21.60 -26.51 8.32
CA VAL A 69 -21.21 -26.36 9.74
C VAL A 69 -21.27 -27.66 10.58
N ALA A 70 -20.26 -27.90 11.45
CA ALA A 70 -20.44 -28.48 12.80
C ALA A 70 -19.19 -28.35 13.72
N SER A 71 -19.42 -27.70 14.87
CA SER A 71 -18.88 -27.91 16.24
C SER A 71 -17.37 -27.94 16.56
N ALA A 72 -17.02 -27.00 17.45
CA ALA A 72 -15.90 -26.92 18.40
C ALA A 72 -14.98 -28.15 18.58
N GLY A 73 -13.67 -27.93 18.38
CA GLY A 73 -12.62 -28.87 18.78
C GLY A 73 -11.19 -28.33 18.55
N SER A 74 -10.55 -27.89 19.63
CA SER A 74 -9.11 -27.64 19.83
C SER A 74 -8.35 -26.66 18.91
N SER A 75 -7.76 -25.66 19.55
CA SER A 75 -6.99 -24.51 19.04
C SER A 75 -5.60 -24.82 18.48
N ALA A 76 -5.41 -25.95 17.77
CA ALA A 76 -4.13 -26.31 17.15
C ALA A 76 -4.22 -26.62 15.65
N GLY A 77 -5.43 -26.74 15.08
CA GLY A 77 -5.63 -27.12 13.66
C GLY A 77 -5.78 -25.95 12.68
N ALA A 78 -5.96 -24.72 13.15
CA ALA A 78 -6.24 -23.56 12.28
C ALA A 78 -4.97 -22.89 11.72
N VAL A 79 -3.78 -23.25 12.22
CA VAL A 79 -2.49 -22.65 11.81
C VAL A 79 -1.83 -23.42 10.65
N GLU A 80 -2.23 -24.67 10.37
CA GLU A 80 -1.57 -25.51 9.36
C GLU A 80 -2.14 -25.32 7.93
N GLN A 81 -3.29 -24.64 7.75
CA GLN A 81 -3.92 -24.48 6.43
C GLN A 81 -3.33 -23.37 5.54
N PHE A 82 -2.39 -22.56 6.04
CA PHE A 82 -1.74 -21.50 5.26
C PHE A 82 -0.32 -21.84 4.80
N ARG A 83 0.14 -23.09 4.99
CA ARG A 83 1.57 -23.43 4.93
C ARG A 83 2.12 -23.89 3.57
N GLN A 84 1.46 -23.58 2.45
CA GLN A 84 2.03 -23.82 1.11
C GLN A 84 1.30 -22.96 0.07
N VAL A 85 1.86 -21.79 -0.24
CA VAL A 85 1.59 -21.19 -1.55
C VAL A 85 2.42 -22.01 -2.54
N ASP A 86 1.78 -22.99 -3.19
CA ASP A 86 2.41 -23.77 -4.25
C ASP A 86 2.91 -22.80 -5.36
N GLU A 87 4.14 -23.00 -5.85
CA GLU A 87 4.73 -22.24 -6.95
C GLU A 87 3.79 -22.15 -8.17
N THR A 88 2.94 -23.17 -8.37
CA THR A 88 1.91 -23.16 -9.42
C THR A 88 0.83 -22.12 -9.18
N THR A 89 0.44 -21.85 -7.93
CA THR A 89 -0.60 -20.87 -7.57
C THR A 89 -0.07 -19.45 -7.71
N LEU A 90 1.17 -19.20 -7.27
CA LEU A 90 1.84 -17.92 -7.48
C LEU A 90 2.07 -17.65 -8.98
N GLY A 91 2.54 -18.66 -9.73
CA GLY A 91 2.71 -18.57 -11.17
C GLY A 91 1.40 -18.35 -11.93
N GLN A 92 0.28 -18.93 -11.48
CA GLN A 92 -1.04 -18.73 -12.09
C GLN A 92 -1.63 -17.36 -11.74
N ALA A 93 -1.43 -16.87 -10.52
CA ALA A 93 -1.80 -15.52 -10.10
C ALA A 93 -1.01 -14.46 -10.89
N GLN A 94 0.31 -14.64 -11.04
CA GLN A 94 1.17 -13.79 -11.86
C GLN A 94 0.78 -13.79 -13.34
N LYS A 95 0.42 -14.94 -13.91
CA LYS A 95 -0.09 -15.02 -15.30
C LYS A 95 -1.44 -14.31 -15.48
N THR A 96 -2.35 -14.47 -14.52
CA THR A 96 -3.67 -13.81 -14.54
C THR A 96 -3.53 -12.30 -14.36
N HIS A 97 -2.66 -11.86 -13.44
CA HIS A 97 -2.28 -10.47 -13.25
C HIS A 97 -1.63 -9.88 -14.51
N ALA A 98 -0.67 -10.58 -15.13
CA ALA A 98 -0.03 -10.12 -16.36
C ALA A 98 -1.02 -10.00 -17.52
N SER A 99 -2.07 -10.83 -17.57
CA SER A 99 -3.16 -10.68 -18.54
C SER A 99 -4.08 -9.50 -18.23
N LEU A 100 -4.32 -9.18 -16.94
CA LEU A 100 -5.09 -8.00 -16.52
C LEU A 100 -4.32 -6.69 -16.76
N GLN A 101 -3.02 -6.64 -16.45
CA GLN A 101 -2.16 -5.48 -16.76
C GLN A 101 -2.00 -5.26 -18.26
N ARG A 102 -1.87 -6.33 -19.08
CA ARG A 102 -1.83 -6.20 -20.55
C ARG A 102 -3.12 -5.65 -21.17
N ALA A 103 -4.23 -5.64 -20.43
CA ALA A 103 -5.48 -5.05 -20.90
C ALA A 103 -5.58 -3.54 -20.59
N LEU A 104 -4.72 -3.01 -19.71
CA LEU A 104 -4.72 -1.58 -19.40
C LEU A 104 -3.97 -0.82 -20.49
N GLU A 105 -4.55 0.33 -20.87
CA GLU A 105 -3.84 1.28 -21.72
C GLU A 105 -2.64 1.86 -20.95
N MET A 106 -1.55 2.06 -21.67
CA MET A 106 -0.35 2.73 -21.17
C MET A 106 -0.22 4.06 -21.88
N ASP A 107 0.30 5.08 -21.20
CA ASP A 107 0.69 6.32 -21.85
C ASP A 107 2.04 6.19 -22.56
N ASP A 108 2.46 7.27 -23.22
CA ASP A 108 3.68 7.31 -24.03
C ASP A 108 4.96 7.08 -23.22
N THR A 109 4.87 7.13 -21.89
CA THR A 109 6.01 6.88 -21.00
C THR A 109 5.95 5.51 -20.32
N GLY A 110 4.93 4.70 -20.64
CA GLY A 110 4.84 3.30 -20.24
C GLY A 110 4.14 3.06 -18.90
N PHE A 111 3.36 4.02 -18.40
CA PHE A 111 2.58 3.90 -17.17
C PHE A 111 1.08 3.83 -17.45
N GLU A 112 0.29 3.25 -16.53
CA GLU A 112 -1.12 2.99 -16.78
C GLU A 112 -1.95 4.27 -16.92
N VAL A 113 -2.89 4.19 -17.87
CA VAL A 113 -4.00 5.11 -18.02
C VAL A 113 -5.28 4.42 -17.57
N LEU A 114 -5.95 5.01 -16.58
CA LEU A 114 -7.21 4.50 -16.04
C LEU A 114 -8.36 5.38 -16.52
N ASP A 115 -9.35 4.75 -17.19
CA ASP A 115 -10.62 5.43 -17.48
C ASP A 115 -11.54 5.39 -16.26
N ILE A 116 -11.92 6.58 -15.80
CA ILE A 116 -12.67 6.79 -14.56
C ILE A 116 -14.06 7.37 -14.82
N GLY A 117 -14.92 7.23 -13.82
CA GLY A 117 -16.25 7.83 -13.79
C GLY A 117 -16.23 9.33 -13.50
N GLN A 118 -17.36 9.83 -12.97
CA GLN A 118 -17.49 11.23 -12.57
C GLN A 118 -16.65 11.58 -11.33
N THR A 119 -16.35 10.57 -10.51
CA THR A 119 -15.55 10.65 -9.30
C THR A 119 -14.49 9.55 -9.29
N TYR A 120 -13.41 9.79 -8.55
CA TYR A 120 -12.38 8.79 -8.28
C TYR A 120 -11.91 8.93 -6.84
N LYS A 121 -11.92 7.83 -6.08
CA LYS A 121 -11.62 7.81 -4.64
C LYS A 121 -10.34 7.03 -4.38
N VAL A 122 -9.42 7.67 -3.67
CA VAL A 122 -8.17 7.07 -3.20
C VAL A 122 -8.20 6.98 -1.68
N VAL A 123 -8.00 5.78 -1.14
CA VAL A 123 -7.77 5.59 0.30
C VAL A 123 -6.28 5.40 0.53
N GLN A 124 -5.70 6.24 1.39
CA GLN A 124 -4.31 6.14 1.82
C GLN A 124 -4.26 5.36 3.14
N ILE A 125 -3.45 4.30 3.15
CA ILE A 125 -3.17 3.46 4.31
C ILE A 125 -1.68 3.64 4.62
N ALA A 126 -1.37 4.28 5.74
CA ALA A 126 -0.01 4.61 6.14
C ALA A 126 0.34 3.93 7.48
N ASP A 127 1.60 3.51 7.63
CA ASP A 127 2.18 3.13 8.93
C ASP A 127 1.42 1.97 9.61
N MET A 128 1.24 0.86 8.87
CA MET A 128 0.61 -0.34 9.42
C MET A 128 1.55 -1.06 10.40
N HIS A 129 2.85 -1.10 10.08
CA HIS A 129 3.87 -1.87 10.79
C HIS A 129 3.47 -3.32 11.10
N LEU A 130 2.88 -4.01 10.12
CA LEU A 130 2.53 -5.42 10.32
C LEU A 130 3.79 -6.23 10.62
N SER A 131 3.67 -7.25 11.46
CA SER A 131 4.76 -8.11 11.88
C SER A 131 4.33 -9.59 11.88
N THR A 132 5.30 -10.49 12.00
CA THR A 132 5.04 -11.96 12.02
C THR A 132 5.20 -12.58 13.41
N PHE A 133 5.59 -11.80 14.41
CA PHE A 133 5.95 -12.33 15.73
C PHE A 133 4.71 -12.70 16.56
N GLN A 134 4.48 -14.00 16.75
CA GLN A 134 3.35 -14.56 17.52
C GLN A 134 3.52 -14.52 19.06
N ASN A 135 4.69 -14.12 19.58
CA ASN A 135 5.01 -14.27 21.02
C ASN A 135 4.99 -12.96 21.83
N GLY A 136 4.00 -12.11 21.61
CA GLY A 136 3.67 -11.06 22.57
C GLY A 136 2.69 -10.05 22.01
N LYS A 137 1.58 -9.84 22.74
CA LYS A 137 0.60 -8.76 22.57
C LYS A 137 1.22 -7.37 22.78
N ILE A 138 2.29 -7.03 22.06
CA ILE A 138 2.96 -5.74 22.19
C ILE A 138 2.25 -4.79 21.24
N CYS A 139 1.21 -4.16 21.75
CA CYS A 139 0.71 -2.92 21.21
C CYS A 139 1.41 -1.75 21.88
N HIS A 140 2.09 -0.91 21.11
CA HIS A 140 2.75 0.28 21.67
C HIS A 140 1.75 1.35 22.11
N SER A 141 0.60 1.44 21.43
CA SER A 141 -0.45 2.44 21.74
C SER A 141 -1.85 1.86 21.52
N PRO A 142 -2.27 0.87 22.35
CA PRO A 142 -3.61 0.32 22.28
C PRO A 142 -4.66 1.37 22.63
N LYS A 143 -5.89 1.14 22.16
CA LYS A 143 -7.05 1.94 22.58
C LYS A 143 -7.32 1.69 24.07
N PRO A 144 -7.60 2.74 24.88
CA PRO A 144 -7.93 2.57 26.29
C PRO A 144 -9.07 1.57 26.50
N GLY A 145 -8.86 0.60 27.38
CA GLY A 145 -9.81 -0.48 27.65
C GLY A 145 -9.78 -1.65 26.65
N HIS A 146 -8.88 -1.62 25.66
CA HIS A 146 -8.66 -2.69 24.67
C HIS A 146 -7.18 -3.09 24.58
N GLU A 147 -6.43 -2.92 25.68
CA GLU A 147 -4.99 -3.22 25.76
C GLU A 147 -4.69 -4.69 25.49
N GLU A 148 -5.57 -5.59 25.90
CA GLU A 148 -5.37 -7.04 25.79
C GLU A 148 -5.78 -7.63 24.43
N ASP A 149 -6.55 -6.87 23.62
CA ASP A 149 -7.17 -7.33 22.36
C ASP A 149 -6.58 -6.64 21.12
N CYS A 150 -5.49 -5.91 21.30
CA CYS A 150 -4.83 -5.17 20.24
C CYS A 150 -3.75 -6.02 19.53
N SER A 151 -3.75 -6.02 18.20
CA SER A 151 -2.81 -6.77 17.36
C SER A 151 -2.78 -6.27 15.91
N ASP A 152 -1.92 -6.86 15.08
CA ASP A 152 -1.93 -6.67 13.62
C ASP A 152 -3.28 -7.05 12.98
N ASP A 153 -4.02 -8.00 13.58
CA ASP A 153 -5.37 -8.34 13.13
C ASP A 153 -6.36 -7.18 13.36
N SER A 154 -6.18 -6.39 14.41
CA SER A 154 -6.98 -5.17 14.65
C SER A 154 -6.77 -4.16 13.53
N THR A 155 -5.53 -4.00 13.04
CA THR A 155 -5.22 -3.15 11.86
C THR A 155 -5.94 -3.65 10.62
N LEU A 156 -5.86 -4.95 10.34
CA LEU A 156 -6.49 -5.53 9.17
C LEU A 156 -8.02 -5.48 9.27
N GLU A 157 -8.59 -5.64 10.46
CA GLU A 157 -10.02 -5.47 10.67
C GLU A 157 -10.46 -4.03 10.37
N PHE A 158 -9.72 -3.03 10.87
CA PHE A 158 -9.97 -1.63 10.54
C PHE A 158 -9.90 -1.39 9.03
N ILE A 159 -8.86 -1.88 8.36
CA ILE A 159 -8.73 -1.76 6.89
C ILE A 159 -9.92 -2.41 6.19
N ASN A 160 -10.32 -3.62 6.58
CA ASN A 160 -11.46 -4.30 5.95
C ASN A 160 -12.76 -3.48 6.10
N ARG A 161 -13.09 -3.03 7.33
CA ARG A 161 -14.26 -2.18 7.58
C ARG A 161 -14.19 -0.87 6.79
N LEU A 162 -13.02 -0.23 6.76
CA LEU A 162 -12.77 1.00 6.03
C LEU A 162 -13.02 0.82 4.52
N LEU A 163 -12.46 -0.22 3.91
CA LEU A 163 -12.61 -0.48 2.47
C LEU A 163 -14.04 -0.86 2.11
N ASP A 164 -14.76 -1.60 2.97
CA ASP A 164 -16.18 -1.90 2.79
C ASP A 164 -17.05 -0.64 2.88
N LYS A 165 -16.69 0.30 3.77
CA LYS A 165 -17.41 1.55 3.97
C LYS A 165 -17.14 2.56 2.86
N GLU A 166 -15.87 2.75 2.49
CA GLU A 166 -15.44 3.78 1.54
C GLU A 166 -15.55 3.32 0.09
N GLN A 167 -15.43 2.02 -0.21
CA GLN A 167 -15.44 1.47 -1.57
C GLN A 167 -14.55 2.29 -2.53
N PRO A 168 -13.23 2.39 -2.26
CA PRO A 168 -12.35 3.20 -3.08
C PRO A 168 -12.07 2.57 -4.44
N ASP A 169 -11.70 3.40 -5.41
CA ASP A 169 -11.20 2.98 -6.71
C ASP A 169 -9.73 2.57 -6.64
N LEU A 170 -8.97 3.18 -5.72
CA LEU A 170 -7.55 2.93 -5.48
C LEU A 170 -7.22 2.92 -3.99
N VAL A 171 -6.39 1.98 -3.58
CA VAL A 171 -5.71 2.00 -2.28
C VAL A 171 -4.23 2.29 -2.47
N VAL A 172 -3.67 3.22 -1.71
CA VAL A 172 -2.23 3.47 -1.66
C VAL A 172 -1.72 3.08 -0.28
N PHE A 173 -0.93 2.01 -0.24
CA PHE A 173 -0.17 1.58 0.93
C PHE A 173 1.11 2.42 1.00
N SER A 174 1.10 3.51 1.77
CA SER A 174 2.04 4.63 1.64
C SER A 174 3.29 4.52 2.52
N GLY A 175 3.82 3.31 2.70
CA GLY A 175 5.04 3.01 3.44
C GLY A 175 4.83 2.60 4.89
N ASP A 176 5.87 1.99 5.45
CA ASP A 176 5.88 1.30 6.74
C ASP A 176 4.70 0.34 6.88
N ASN A 177 4.51 -0.44 5.80
CA ASN A 177 3.50 -1.48 5.72
C ASN A 177 3.88 -2.67 6.62
N ILE A 178 5.18 -2.91 6.75
CA ILE A 178 5.82 -4.00 7.47
C ILE A 178 6.78 -3.40 8.49
N ASN A 179 6.83 -4.00 9.68
CA ASN A 179 7.88 -3.75 10.64
C ASN A 179 9.05 -4.72 10.40
N GLY A 180 10.03 -4.31 9.60
CA GLY A 180 11.18 -5.14 9.23
C GLY A 180 11.97 -5.65 10.43
N GLU A 181 12.06 -4.88 11.52
CA GLU A 181 12.85 -5.29 12.69
C GLU A 181 12.42 -6.61 13.32
N THR A 182 11.12 -6.93 13.26
CA THR A 182 10.52 -8.06 13.98
C THR A 182 9.83 -9.04 13.03
N THR A 183 10.07 -8.89 11.72
CA THR A 183 9.45 -9.71 10.70
C THR A 183 10.43 -10.75 10.15
N SER A 184 10.11 -12.02 10.30
CA SER A 184 10.85 -13.12 9.67
C SER A 184 10.30 -13.54 8.31
N ASP A 185 9.08 -13.13 7.97
CA ASP A 185 8.42 -13.44 6.69
C ASP A 185 7.63 -12.23 6.15
N ALA A 186 8.35 -11.31 5.50
CA ALA A 186 7.78 -10.12 4.91
C ALA A 186 6.87 -10.44 3.71
N ALA A 187 7.17 -11.50 2.95
CA ALA A 187 6.39 -11.92 1.79
C ALA A 187 4.94 -12.27 2.16
N SER A 188 4.74 -13.01 3.25
CA SER A 188 3.41 -13.33 3.75
C SER A 188 2.63 -12.09 4.19
N LEU A 189 3.30 -11.06 4.74
CA LEU A 189 2.65 -9.80 5.11
C LEU A 189 2.20 -9.00 3.89
N ILE A 190 3.03 -8.94 2.83
CA ILE A 190 2.65 -8.34 1.54
C ILE A 190 1.36 -8.95 1.02
N LYS A 191 1.28 -10.28 1.04
CA LYS A 191 0.06 -10.99 0.67
C LYS A 191 -1.10 -10.64 1.60
N ARG A 192 -0.87 -10.60 2.92
CA ARG A 192 -1.91 -10.38 3.93
C ARG A 192 -2.59 -9.01 3.80
N TYR A 193 -1.85 -7.92 3.65
CA TYR A 193 -2.48 -6.60 3.47
C TYR A 193 -3.03 -6.43 2.05
N SER A 194 -2.36 -6.94 1.01
CA SER A 194 -2.88 -6.83 -0.37
C SER A 194 -4.16 -7.65 -0.58
N ASP A 195 -4.34 -8.76 0.14
CA ASP A 195 -5.57 -9.56 0.14
C ASP A 195 -6.81 -8.73 0.51
N THR A 196 -6.65 -7.66 1.29
CA THR A 196 -7.76 -6.73 1.61
C THR A 196 -8.28 -6.02 0.36
N CYS A 197 -7.42 -5.74 -0.62
CA CYS A 197 -7.79 -5.14 -1.90
C CYS A 197 -8.18 -6.21 -2.92
N ILE A 198 -7.41 -7.30 -3.01
CA ILE A 198 -7.61 -8.37 -4.00
C ILE A 198 -9.00 -9.00 -3.88
N LYS A 199 -9.45 -9.30 -2.66
CA LYS A 199 -10.79 -9.88 -2.41
C LYS A 199 -11.92 -8.96 -2.89
N ARG A 200 -11.68 -7.65 -2.89
CA ARG A 200 -12.62 -6.60 -3.32
C ARG A 200 -12.41 -6.17 -4.77
N LYS A 201 -11.39 -6.70 -5.45
CA LYS A 201 -10.96 -6.30 -6.80
C LYS A 201 -10.62 -4.82 -6.90
N ILE A 202 -10.09 -4.26 -5.81
CA ILE A 202 -9.66 -2.86 -5.75
C ILE A 202 -8.21 -2.78 -6.22
N ASN A 203 -7.93 -1.81 -7.10
CA ASN A 203 -6.56 -1.53 -7.52
C ASN A 203 -5.74 -0.98 -6.36
N TRP A 204 -4.46 -1.32 -6.29
CA TRP A 204 -3.61 -0.85 -5.21
C TRP A 204 -2.17 -0.56 -5.65
N ILE A 205 -1.54 0.36 -4.93
CA ILE A 205 -0.14 0.73 -5.10
C ILE A 205 0.58 0.49 -3.77
N HIS A 206 1.79 -0.06 -3.87
CA HIS A 206 2.72 -0.17 -2.76
C HIS A 206 3.79 0.92 -2.85
N ILE A 207 4.01 1.62 -1.75
CA ILE A 207 5.14 2.52 -1.55
C ILE A 207 5.88 2.02 -0.32
N TRP A 208 7.20 2.09 -0.38
CA TRP A 208 8.06 1.70 0.71
C TRP A 208 8.24 2.82 1.73
N GLY A 209 8.33 2.44 2.99
CA GLY A 209 8.89 3.25 4.06
C GLY A 209 10.30 2.82 4.45
N ASN A 210 10.73 3.33 5.59
CA ASN A 210 12.02 2.99 6.17
C ASN A 210 11.98 1.67 6.95
N HIS A 211 10.83 1.22 7.45
CA HIS A 211 10.74 -0.05 8.16
C HIS A 211 10.56 -1.27 7.27
N ASP A 212 10.11 -1.09 6.03
CA ASP A 212 9.62 -2.21 5.20
C ASP A 212 10.70 -3.25 4.79
N ASP A 213 11.98 -2.87 4.80
CA ASP A 213 13.13 -3.72 4.47
C ASP A 213 14.25 -3.66 5.54
N GLU A 214 13.95 -3.12 6.73
CA GLU A 214 14.86 -3.14 7.87
C GLU A 214 15.29 -4.58 8.21
N LYS A 215 16.60 -4.78 8.40
CA LYS A 215 17.28 -6.05 8.68
C LYS A 215 17.45 -7.04 7.52
N ASN A 216 16.91 -6.78 6.33
CA ASN A 216 17.32 -7.49 5.10
C ASN A 216 18.59 -6.89 4.46
N LEU A 217 19.16 -5.83 5.04
CA LEU A 217 20.30 -5.08 4.51
C LEU A 217 21.54 -5.06 5.43
N SER A 218 21.78 -6.07 6.26
CA SER A 218 23.06 -6.15 7.01
C SER A 218 23.59 -7.58 7.21
N PRO A 219 24.83 -7.88 6.79
CA PRO A 219 25.51 -9.10 7.20
C PRO A 219 25.95 -8.94 8.66
N LEU A 220 25.11 -9.31 9.61
CA LEU A 220 25.49 -9.40 11.01
C LEU A 220 26.26 -10.70 11.28
N VAL A 221 27.49 -10.78 10.77
CA VAL A 221 28.49 -11.71 11.31
C VAL A 221 29.81 -10.95 11.46
N PRO A 222 30.33 -10.72 12.68
CA PRO A 222 31.71 -10.28 12.83
C PRO A 222 32.61 -11.43 12.33
N PRO A 223 33.66 -11.17 11.52
CA PRO A 223 34.52 -12.25 11.04
C PRO A 223 35.09 -12.99 12.25
N SER A 224 34.69 -14.25 12.41
CA SER A 224 35.29 -15.15 13.38
C SER A 224 36.78 -15.23 13.07
N LYS A 225 37.60 -14.97 14.09
CA LYS A 225 39.00 -15.39 14.10
C LYS A 225 39.00 -16.89 13.83
N ASP A 226 39.34 -17.28 12.60
CA ASP A 226 40.01 -18.53 12.25
C ASP A 226 39.89 -18.81 10.75
N THR A 227 40.75 -18.16 9.96
CA THR A 227 41.35 -18.79 8.79
C THR A 227 42.70 -18.13 8.53
N LYS A 228 43.76 -18.80 8.99
CA LYS A 228 45.12 -18.58 8.48
C LYS A 228 45.12 -19.02 7.02
N GLY A 229 45.32 -18.08 6.10
CA GLY A 229 45.50 -18.34 4.69
C GLY A 229 46.16 -17.14 4.03
N THR A 230 47.44 -17.29 3.73
CA THR A 230 48.37 -16.29 3.21
C THR A 230 47.89 -15.62 1.92
N ALA A 231 47.90 -14.29 1.87
CA ALA A 231 48.09 -13.55 0.61
C ALA A 231 48.78 -12.20 0.87
N ALA A 232 49.95 -12.06 0.27
CA ALA A 232 50.76 -10.85 0.25
C ALA A 232 50.15 -9.79 -0.68
N ALA A 233 50.60 -8.56 -0.45
CA ALA A 233 50.17 -7.31 -1.06
C ALA A 233 50.22 -7.29 -2.61
N ALA A 234 49.25 -6.60 -3.20
CA ALA A 234 49.44 -5.81 -4.41
C ALA A 234 48.60 -4.54 -4.31
N ALA A 235 49.29 -3.39 -4.34
CA ALA A 235 48.70 -2.06 -4.43
C ALA A 235 48.09 -1.84 -5.81
N GLY A 236 46.91 -1.21 -5.88
CA GLY A 236 46.24 -0.86 -7.12
C GLY A 236 45.09 0.12 -6.88
N THR A 237 45.27 1.33 -7.42
CA THR A 237 44.41 2.50 -7.50
C THR A 237 42.88 2.30 -7.47
N ALA A 238 42.21 3.12 -6.66
CA ALA A 238 40.76 3.30 -6.62
C ALA A 238 40.21 3.85 -7.95
N VAL A 239 39.15 3.20 -8.45
CA VAL A 239 38.21 3.75 -9.43
C VAL A 239 36.82 3.53 -8.86
N GLU A 240 36.12 4.62 -8.56
CA GLU A 240 34.70 4.59 -8.18
C GLU A 240 33.85 4.20 -9.40
N GLY A 241 33.12 3.10 -9.25
CA GLY A 241 32.16 2.55 -10.21
C GLY A 241 31.00 1.86 -9.47
N PRO A 242 29.86 1.63 -10.13
CA PRO A 242 28.58 1.36 -9.46
C PRO A 242 28.65 0.02 -8.72
N THR A 243 28.33 0.03 -7.43
CA THR A 243 28.28 -1.17 -6.61
C THR A 243 27.15 -2.08 -7.08
N THR A 244 27.51 -3.04 -7.94
CA THR A 244 26.74 -4.26 -8.18
C THR A 244 26.70 -5.07 -6.88
N THR A 245 25.54 -5.20 -6.25
CA THR A 245 25.37 -6.05 -5.08
C THR A 245 25.37 -7.52 -5.51
N ASN A 246 26.25 -8.29 -4.87
CA ASN A 246 26.46 -9.72 -5.11
C ASN A 246 25.30 -10.55 -4.53
N PHE A 247 24.88 -11.53 -5.33
CA PHE A 247 23.95 -12.58 -4.97
C PHE A 247 24.53 -13.58 -3.94
N ASN A 248 23.65 -14.09 -3.08
CA ASN A 248 23.75 -15.26 -2.20
C ASN A 248 24.11 -15.04 -0.72
N ALA A 249 23.08 -15.14 0.14
CA ALA A 249 23.16 -15.86 1.41
C ALA A 249 21.78 -16.44 1.77
N LYS A 250 21.71 -17.77 1.96
CA LYS A 250 20.51 -18.52 2.36
C LYS A 250 20.71 -19.07 3.77
N ASP A 251 19.71 -18.99 4.63
CA ASP A 251 19.56 -19.89 5.78
C ASP A 251 18.29 -20.76 5.62
N GLU A 252 17.92 -21.53 6.64
CA GLU A 252 17.15 -22.80 6.59
C GLU A 252 15.71 -22.73 5.99
N TYR A 253 15.20 -21.53 5.68
CA TYR A 253 13.97 -21.31 4.89
C TYR A 253 14.16 -20.43 3.63
N GLY A 254 15.38 -19.94 3.38
CA GLY A 254 15.89 -19.76 2.02
C GLY A 254 15.62 -18.47 1.25
N ILE A 255 15.04 -17.40 1.81
CA ILE A 255 14.94 -16.08 1.12
C ILE A 255 15.00 -14.91 2.12
N PHE A 256 16.17 -14.24 2.23
CA PHE A 256 16.20 -12.82 2.62
C PHE A 256 15.85 -12.02 1.36
N ALA A 257 14.61 -11.54 1.25
CA ALA A 257 14.18 -10.76 0.10
C ALA A 257 14.62 -9.31 0.29
N ASP A 258 15.50 -8.81 -0.57
CA ASP A 258 15.81 -7.38 -0.56
C ASP A 258 14.57 -6.56 -1.00
N ARG A 259 14.63 -5.23 -0.84
CA ARG A 259 13.53 -4.31 -1.23
C ARG A 259 13.02 -4.58 -2.64
N LEU A 260 13.90 -4.99 -3.56
CA LEU A 260 13.53 -5.30 -4.94
C LEU A 260 12.81 -6.64 -5.05
N ASP A 261 13.24 -7.68 -4.36
CA ASP A 261 12.56 -8.98 -4.36
C ASP A 261 11.14 -8.89 -3.78
N LEU A 262 11.00 -8.20 -2.64
CA LEU A 262 9.69 -7.95 -2.01
C LEU A 262 8.80 -7.10 -2.92
N PHE A 263 9.40 -6.15 -3.66
CA PHE A 263 8.69 -5.37 -4.65
C PHE A 263 8.17 -6.20 -5.80
N GLU A 264 9.00 -7.05 -6.41
CA GLU A 264 8.61 -7.88 -7.54
C GLU A 264 7.51 -8.88 -7.14
N LEU A 265 7.54 -9.36 -5.89
CA LEU A 265 6.45 -10.13 -5.31
C LEU A 265 5.14 -9.32 -5.29
N GLY A 266 5.14 -8.16 -4.63
CA GLY A 266 3.96 -7.31 -4.50
C GLY A 266 3.41 -6.84 -5.85
N ARG A 267 4.30 -6.48 -6.78
CA ARG A 267 3.94 -6.12 -8.16
C ARG A 267 3.24 -7.27 -8.88
N GLY A 268 3.69 -8.51 -8.68
CA GLY A 268 3.11 -9.68 -9.34
C GLY A 268 1.73 -10.12 -8.83
N LEU A 269 1.23 -9.51 -7.75
CA LEU A 269 -0.05 -9.87 -7.16
C LEU A 269 -1.24 -9.16 -7.87
N PRO A 270 -2.42 -9.81 -7.96
CA PRO A 270 -3.59 -9.25 -8.64
C PRO A 270 -3.93 -7.81 -8.21
N TYR A 271 -4.38 -7.00 -9.17
CA TYR A 271 -4.78 -5.60 -8.97
C TYR A 271 -3.68 -4.63 -8.49
N SER A 272 -2.42 -5.08 -8.40
CA SER A 272 -1.30 -4.17 -8.18
C SER A 272 -1.06 -3.29 -9.42
N LEU A 273 -0.94 -1.98 -9.21
CA LEU A 273 -0.56 -0.99 -10.23
C LEU A 273 0.82 -0.40 -9.95
N THR A 274 1.63 -1.14 -9.20
CA THR A 274 2.92 -0.66 -8.73
C THR A 274 4.01 -0.90 -9.78
N HIS A 275 4.78 0.13 -10.13
CA HIS A 275 5.89 0.02 -11.09
C HIS A 275 7.25 0.12 -10.44
N LYS A 276 8.19 -0.71 -10.89
CA LYS A 276 9.59 -0.65 -10.44
C LYS A 276 10.16 0.75 -10.64
N GLY A 277 9.77 1.38 -11.74
CA GLY A 277 10.20 2.69 -12.16
C GLY A 277 11.27 2.67 -13.24
N PRO A 278 11.64 3.85 -13.74
CA PRO A 278 12.58 4.00 -14.84
C PRO A 278 13.98 3.50 -14.48
N LYS A 279 14.69 2.97 -15.49
CA LYS A 279 16.07 2.47 -15.33
C LYS A 279 17.01 3.62 -14.95
N GLY A 280 17.85 3.37 -13.93
CA GLY A 280 18.88 4.33 -13.52
C GLY A 280 18.38 5.44 -12.60
N VAL A 281 17.14 5.34 -12.12
CA VAL A 281 16.58 6.20 -11.07
C VAL A 281 16.63 5.47 -9.73
N ASN A 282 17.05 6.18 -8.69
CA ASN A 282 17.15 5.69 -7.31
C ASN A 282 15.81 5.16 -6.77
N GLY A 283 15.90 4.13 -5.91
CA GLY A 283 14.75 3.50 -5.27
C GLY A 283 14.04 2.47 -6.17
N VAL A 284 13.04 1.81 -5.60
CA VAL A 284 12.19 0.83 -6.28
C VAL A 284 10.74 1.20 -5.99
N GLY A 285 9.89 1.41 -6.99
CA GLY A 285 8.54 1.94 -6.75
C GLY A 285 8.40 3.41 -7.07
N ASN A 286 8.96 3.86 -8.20
CA ASN A 286 8.76 5.21 -8.72
C ASN A 286 7.85 5.16 -9.94
N GLY A 287 6.74 5.87 -9.93
CA GLY A 287 5.80 5.83 -11.05
C GLY A 287 4.69 6.83 -10.95
N HIS A 288 3.78 6.73 -11.92
CA HIS A 288 2.51 7.45 -11.89
C HIS A 288 1.40 6.64 -12.52
N LEU A 289 0.17 7.09 -12.29
CA LEU A 289 -1.04 6.66 -12.97
C LEU A 289 -1.74 7.88 -13.55
N THR A 290 -2.10 7.80 -14.82
CA THR A 290 -2.84 8.86 -15.50
C THR A 290 -4.34 8.57 -15.42
N LEU A 291 -5.13 9.49 -14.86
CA LEU A 291 -6.59 9.35 -14.75
C LEU A 291 -7.26 10.08 -15.91
N ARG A 292 -8.08 9.34 -16.66
CA ARG A 292 -8.75 9.82 -17.86
C ARG A 292 -10.25 9.69 -17.72
N ARG A 293 -10.99 10.66 -18.26
CA ARG A 293 -12.44 10.57 -18.40
C ARG A 293 -12.85 11.04 -19.78
N LYS A 294 -13.56 10.19 -20.53
CA LYS A 294 -14.02 10.50 -21.91
C LYS A 294 -12.87 11.03 -22.79
N GLY A 295 -11.69 10.39 -22.70
CA GLY A 295 -10.52 10.77 -23.49
C GLY A 295 -9.75 12.00 -22.99
N LYS A 296 -10.14 12.63 -21.88
CA LYS A 296 -9.45 13.80 -21.31
C LYS A 296 -8.75 13.47 -20.00
N ILE A 297 -7.54 13.97 -19.81
CA ILE A 297 -6.79 13.82 -18.55
C ILE A 297 -7.44 14.69 -17.48
N VAL A 298 -7.82 14.07 -16.37
CA VAL A 298 -8.55 14.70 -15.26
C VAL A 298 -7.83 14.60 -13.92
N GLY A 299 -6.78 13.80 -13.83
CA GLY A 299 -5.91 13.73 -12.67
C GLY A 299 -4.67 12.89 -12.93
N ARG A 300 -3.70 12.96 -12.01
CA ARG A 300 -2.54 12.06 -11.98
C ARG A 300 -2.21 11.68 -10.54
N VAL A 301 -1.86 10.42 -10.33
CA VAL A 301 -1.35 9.92 -9.05
C VAL A 301 0.12 9.58 -9.25
N TRP A 302 1.01 10.26 -8.54
CA TRP A 302 2.44 9.98 -8.53
C TRP A 302 2.80 9.23 -7.25
N TYR A 303 3.78 8.33 -7.32
CA TYR A 303 4.31 7.66 -6.15
C TYR A 303 5.83 7.51 -6.29
N LEU A 304 6.55 7.79 -5.21
CA LEU A 304 8.01 7.84 -5.20
C LEU A 304 8.55 7.11 -3.97
N ASP A 305 9.67 6.42 -4.16
CA ASP A 305 10.39 5.76 -3.08
C ASP A 305 11.31 6.75 -2.36
N SER A 306 10.94 7.19 -1.15
CA SER A 306 11.78 8.08 -0.33
C SER A 306 12.97 7.39 0.34
N GLY A 307 13.16 6.09 0.10
CA GLY A 307 14.26 5.29 0.64
C GLY A 307 14.05 4.86 2.09
N ASN A 308 15.09 4.22 2.63
CA ASN A 308 15.15 3.73 4.00
C ASN A 308 15.94 4.70 4.92
N TYR A 309 17.06 4.28 5.53
CA TYR A 309 18.01 5.15 6.23
C TYR A 309 19.28 5.35 5.41
N ILE A 310 19.99 6.41 5.72
CA ILE A 310 21.36 6.68 5.26
C ILE A 310 22.35 6.63 6.42
N SER A 311 23.64 6.75 6.11
CA SER A 311 24.73 6.73 7.09
C SER A 311 24.48 7.69 8.27
N GLY A 312 24.74 7.21 9.49
CA GLY A 312 24.58 8.00 10.71
C GLY A 312 23.15 8.00 11.27
N GLY A 313 22.29 7.05 10.85
CA GLY A 313 20.94 6.88 11.37
C GLY A 313 19.95 7.96 10.93
N ARG A 314 20.28 8.69 9.85
CA ARG A 314 19.41 9.71 9.27
C ARG A 314 18.45 9.04 8.29
N TYR A 315 17.26 9.61 8.13
CA TYR A 315 16.29 9.10 7.17
C TYR A 315 16.72 9.28 5.72
N GLY A 316 16.15 8.45 4.86
CA GLY A 316 16.22 8.52 3.42
C GLY A 316 15.68 9.83 2.88
N TYR A 317 15.83 10.02 1.58
CA TYR A 317 15.36 11.20 0.89
C TYR A 317 15.12 10.89 -0.58
N LEU A 318 14.29 11.69 -1.23
CA LEU A 318 14.14 11.64 -2.68
C LEU A 318 15.40 12.19 -3.34
N HIS A 319 16.07 11.33 -4.11
CA HIS A 319 17.34 11.65 -4.76
C HIS A 319 17.15 12.62 -5.93
N ARG A 320 18.27 13.23 -6.36
CA ARG A 320 18.25 14.24 -7.42
C ARG A 320 17.75 13.66 -8.75
N ASP A 321 18.16 12.45 -9.08
CA ASP A 321 17.74 11.73 -10.28
C ASP A 321 16.24 11.37 -10.26
N GLN A 322 15.65 11.05 -9.10
CA GLN A 322 14.20 10.89 -8.94
C GLN A 322 13.46 12.20 -9.20
N VAL A 323 13.95 13.32 -8.67
CA VAL A 323 13.34 14.65 -8.89
C VAL A 323 13.52 15.12 -10.33
N ASP A 324 14.67 14.84 -10.95
CA ASP A 324 14.94 15.12 -12.35
C ASP A 324 14.07 14.26 -13.26
N TRP A 325 13.92 12.97 -12.98
CA TRP A 325 12.97 12.10 -13.68
C TRP A 325 11.55 12.63 -13.54
N PHE A 326 11.06 12.86 -12.32
CA PHE A 326 9.72 13.42 -12.09
C PHE A 326 9.52 14.69 -12.91
N THR A 327 10.50 15.59 -12.93
CA THR A 327 10.43 16.86 -13.67
C THR A 327 10.44 16.67 -15.19
N ASN A 328 11.24 15.76 -15.71
CA ASN A 328 11.36 15.49 -17.14
C ASN A 328 10.14 14.72 -17.66
N GLU A 329 9.75 13.67 -16.95
CA GLU A 329 8.54 12.89 -17.19
C GLU A 329 7.31 13.80 -17.26
N ALA A 330 7.15 14.63 -16.23
CA ALA A 330 6.14 15.68 -16.11
C ALA A 330 6.00 16.61 -17.34
N GLN A 331 7.10 16.89 -18.04
CA GLN A 331 7.13 17.79 -19.20
C GLN A 331 6.64 17.10 -20.49
N HIS A 332 6.82 15.78 -20.58
CA HIS A 332 6.38 14.99 -21.72
C HIS A 332 4.91 14.57 -21.61
N LEU A 333 4.36 14.61 -20.39
CA LEU A 333 2.96 14.27 -20.13
C LEU A 333 2.01 15.45 -20.36
N PRO A 334 0.78 15.21 -20.87
CA PRO A 334 -0.24 16.23 -20.93
C PRO A 334 -0.55 16.85 -19.55
N PRO A 335 -0.85 18.16 -19.49
CA PRO A 335 -1.32 18.82 -18.29
C PRO A 335 -2.48 18.10 -17.62
N SER A 336 -2.41 17.99 -16.31
CA SER A 336 -3.46 17.40 -15.47
C SER A 336 -4.06 18.48 -14.58
N PRO A 337 -5.39 18.49 -14.35
CA PRO A 337 -6.01 19.42 -13.43
C PRO A 337 -5.56 19.23 -11.98
N VAL A 338 -5.32 18.00 -11.55
CA VAL A 338 -4.98 17.64 -10.17
C VAL A 338 -3.89 16.57 -10.16
N ASP A 339 -2.81 16.81 -9.42
CA ASP A 339 -1.78 15.81 -9.17
C ASP A 339 -1.66 15.53 -7.67
N ILE A 340 -1.70 14.25 -7.30
CA ILE A 340 -1.46 13.78 -5.93
C ILE A 340 -0.18 12.95 -5.93
N THR A 341 0.83 13.38 -5.18
CA THR A 341 2.13 12.71 -5.08
C THR A 341 2.28 12.07 -3.71
N PHE A 342 2.54 10.77 -3.69
CA PHE A 342 2.75 9.98 -2.49
C PHE A 342 4.24 9.64 -2.33
N PHE A 343 4.77 9.80 -1.12
CA PHE A 343 6.07 9.26 -0.69
C PHE A 343 6.04 9.13 0.83
N HIS A 344 6.86 8.27 1.41
CA HIS A 344 6.67 7.91 2.82
C HIS A 344 7.21 8.96 3.81
N ILE A 345 8.46 9.40 3.63
CA ILE A 345 9.18 10.26 4.58
C ILE A 345 8.96 11.74 4.22
N PRO A 346 8.46 12.58 5.15
CA PRO A 346 8.14 13.98 4.87
C PRO A 346 9.39 14.80 4.53
N THR A 347 9.25 15.85 3.71
CA THR A 347 10.32 16.86 3.60
C THR A 347 10.21 17.87 4.75
N ASN A 348 11.27 18.66 4.97
CA ASN A 348 11.25 19.76 5.95
C ASN A 348 10.18 20.84 5.64
N ASP A 349 9.56 20.81 4.46
CA ASP A 349 8.46 21.71 4.11
C ASP A 349 7.19 21.47 4.92
N TRP A 350 7.01 20.27 5.48
CA TRP A 350 5.89 19.99 6.38
C TRP A 350 5.93 20.80 7.67
N ASN A 351 7.10 21.30 8.08
CA ASN A 351 7.23 22.23 9.20
C ASN A 351 6.69 23.64 8.90
N ARG A 352 6.38 23.96 7.64
CA ARG A 352 5.92 25.27 7.17
C ARG A 352 4.51 25.24 6.59
N VAL A 353 3.69 24.28 7.00
CA VAL A 353 2.29 24.20 6.57
C VAL A 353 1.47 25.26 7.29
N GLU A 354 0.77 26.09 6.52
CA GLU A 354 -0.13 27.12 7.00
C GLU A 354 -1.58 26.64 6.91
N ALA A 355 -2.47 27.21 7.75
CA ALA A 355 -3.91 26.94 7.74
C ALA A 355 -4.26 25.44 7.74
N GLN A 356 -3.56 24.66 8.58
CA GLN A 356 -3.71 23.21 8.62
C GLN A 356 -5.07 22.78 9.21
N VAL A 357 -5.65 21.73 8.65
CA VAL A 357 -6.78 20.99 9.23
C VAL A 357 -6.28 19.63 9.71
N GLY A 358 -6.56 19.30 10.96
CA GLY A 358 -6.00 18.15 11.68
C GLY A 358 -4.94 18.56 12.70
N GLU A 359 -4.21 17.56 13.20
CA GLU A 359 -3.35 17.71 14.38
C GLU A 359 -1.89 17.43 14.04
N LYS A 360 -1.00 18.28 14.59
CA LYS A 360 0.45 18.05 14.64
C LYS A 360 0.80 17.67 16.08
N ASN A 361 0.97 16.39 16.34
CA ASN A 361 1.18 15.85 17.68
C ASN A 361 2.63 15.43 17.95
N GLU A 362 3.46 15.39 16.91
CA GLU A 362 4.89 15.11 17.04
C GLU A 362 5.74 15.97 16.10
N PRO A 363 7.06 16.07 16.34
CA PRO A 363 7.98 16.69 15.39
C PRO A 363 7.86 16.04 14.01
N VAL A 364 8.07 16.84 12.96
CA VAL A 364 8.21 16.28 11.61
C VAL A 364 9.57 15.59 11.57
N MET A 365 9.60 14.29 11.30
CA MET A 365 10.86 13.55 11.15
C MET A 365 11.29 13.57 9.69
N GLU A 366 11.92 14.67 9.27
CA GLU A 366 12.14 14.92 7.85
C GLU A 366 13.19 14.03 7.18
N GLN A 367 13.10 13.97 5.85
CA GLN A 367 14.10 13.42 4.95
C GLN A 367 15.52 13.94 5.28
N GLY A 368 16.50 13.03 5.24
CA GLY A 368 17.89 13.35 5.59
C GLY A 368 18.56 14.37 4.67
N LYS A 369 17.99 14.71 3.52
CA LYS A 369 18.47 15.83 2.68
C LYS A 369 17.28 16.51 2.02
N ALA A 370 17.43 17.80 1.74
CA ALA A 370 16.47 18.52 0.91
C ALA A 370 16.49 17.93 -0.52
N SER A 371 15.36 17.38 -0.96
CA SER A 371 15.22 16.79 -2.29
C SER A 371 14.92 17.83 -3.37
N GLY A 372 14.22 18.91 -3.02
CA GLY A 372 13.73 19.90 -3.98
C GLY A 372 12.48 19.46 -4.74
N ILE A 373 11.84 18.35 -4.33
CA ILE A 373 10.63 17.83 -4.98
C ILE A 373 9.48 18.84 -4.95
N LEU A 374 9.26 19.56 -3.85
CA LEU A 374 8.19 20.56 -3.77
C LEU A 374 8.41 21.70 -4.75
N SER A 375 9.64 22.19 -4.90
CA SER A 375 9.97 23.20 -5.92
C SER A 375 9.74 22.69 -7.35
N ALA A 376 9.86 21.38 -7.59
CA ALA A 376 9.50 20.78 -8.87
C ALA A 376 7.97 20.72 -9.06
N MET A 377 7.23 20.32 -8.01
CA MET A 377 5.77 20.27 -8.02
C MET A 377 5.15 21.65 -8.24
N GLU A 378 5.64 22.70 -7.57
CA GLU A 378 5.13 24.06 -7.72
C GLU A 378 5.21 24.56 -9.17
N LYS A 379 6.15 24.09 -9.97
CA LYS A 379 6.27 24.51 -11.39
C LYS A 379 5.19 23.90 -12.27
N ARG A 380 4.47 22.88 -11.79
CA ARG A 380 3.39 22.22 -12.54
C ARG A 380 2.14 23.09 -12.55
N VAL A 381 1.31 22.86 -13.57
CA VAL A 381 -0.04 23.45 -13.66
C VAL A 381 -1.03 22.55 -12.91
N GLY A 382 -2.20 23.09 -12.62
CA GLY A 382 -3.20 22.38 -11.82
C GLY A 382 -2.91 22.41 -10.33
N LEU A 383 -3.83 21.81 -9.56
CA LEU A 383 -3.71 21.69 -8.11
C LEU A 383 -2.69 20.60 -7.76
N GLN A 384 -1.75 20.93 -6.88
CA GLN A 384 -0.71 20.00 -6.43
C GLN A 384 -0.95 19.58 -4.98
N VAL A 385 -0.85 18.29 -4.72
CA VAL A 385 -0.90 17.70 -3.38
C VAL A 385 0.28 16.75 -3.22
N ALA A 386 1.00 16.86 -2.10
CA ALA A 386 1.97 15.86 -1.66
C ALA A 386 1.49 15.24 -0.36
N THR A 387 1.64 13.92 -0.20
CA THR A 387 1.19 13.22 1.00
C THR A 387 2.14 12.13 1.46
N THR A 388 2.18 11.96 2.79
CA THR A 388 3.22 11.23 3.51
C THR A 388 2.65 10.44 4.70
N GLY A 389 3.40 9.46 5.19
CA GLY A 389 3.15 8.73 6.44
C GLY A 389 4.22 9.10 7.48
N HIS A 390 4.88 8.10 8.06
CA HIS A 390 6.11 8.16 8.86
C HIS A 390 5.94 8.71 10.28
N ASP A 391 5.28 9.87 10.41
CA ASP A 391 4.97 10.48 11.70
C ASP A 391 3.53 10.07 12.09
N HIS A 392 3.40 9.01 12.88
CA HIS A 392 2.12 8.28 13.04
C HIS A 392 1.00 9.10 13.68
N THR A 393 1.37 10.11 14.48
CA THR A 393 0.46 10.98 15.23
C THR A 393 0.26 12.35 14.59
N ASN A 394 1.01 12.65 13.53
CA ASN A 394 0.70 13.77 12.65
C ASN A 394 -0.35 13.34 11.62
N ASP A 395 -1.41 14.13 11.48
CA ASP A 395 -2.47 13.83 10.51
C ASP A 395 -3.05 15.09 9.84
N TYR A 396 -2.35 16.21 9.98
CA TYR A 396 -2.77 17.48 9.45
C TYR A 396 -2.59 17.54 7.93
N CYS A 397 -3.35 18.44 7.30
CA CYS A 397 -3.12 18.83 5.92
C CYS A 397 -3.42 20.30 5.71
N GLY A 398 -2.56 20.99 4.96
CA GLY A 398 -2.70 22.41 4.68
C GLY A 398 -1.80 22.86 3.55
N LEU A 399 -1.78 24.17 3.28
CA LEU A 399 -1.04 24.74 2.18
C LEU A 399 0.37 25.15 2.62
N ASN A 400 1.37 24.85 1.80
CA ASN A 400 2.68 25.49 1.85
C ASN A 400 3.04 25.94 0.43
N GLY A 401 3.15 27.25 0.24
CA GLY A 401 3.31 27.84 -1.09
C GLY A 401 2.12 27.50 -2.00
N ARG A 402 2.36 26.69 -3.04
CA ARG A 402 1.31 26.23 -3.98
C ARG A 402 0.98 24.74 -3.88
N VAL A 403 1.49 24.03 -2.87
CA VAL A 403 1.29 22.60 -2.70
C VAL A 403 0.55 22.32 -1.40
N ASN A 404 -0.51 21.52 -1.46
CA ASN A 404 -1.15 21.01 -0.25
C ASN A 404 -0.30 19.85 0.28
N LEU A 405 0.12 19.93 1.53
CA LEU A 405 0.95 18.92 2.18
C LEU A 405 0.10 18.21 3.24
N CYS A 406 -0.13 16.92 3.06
CA CYS A 406 -1.01 16.13 3.91
C CYS A 406 -0.28 14.94 4.56
N TYR A 407 -0.49 14.69 5.85
CA TYR A 407 -0.23 13.39 6.46
C TYR A 407 -1.41 12.43 6.26
N GLY A 408 -1.12 11.15 6.02
CA GLY A 408 -2.11 10.08 5.95
C GLY A 408 -2.75 9.73 7.31
N GLY A 409 -1.98 9.91 8.39
CA GLY A 409 -2.29 9.45 9.74
C GLY A 409 -2.03 7.95 9.91
N GLY A 410 -1.52 7.56 11.07
CA GLY A 410 -1.12 6.18 11.34
C GLY A 410 -2.31 5.24 11.57
N ILE A 411 -2.36 4.15 10.81
CA ILE A 411 -3.44 3.14 10.89
C ILE A 411 -3.08 1.94 11.78
N GLY A 412 -1.78 1.68 11.95
CA GLY A 412 -1.28 0.44 12.53
C GLY A 412 -1.60 0.28 14.01
N TYR A 413 -1.92 -0.95 14.36
CA TYR A 413 -1.94 -1.52 15.72
C TYR A 413 -0.76 -2.49 15.81
N GLY A 414 -0.50 -3.04 17.01
CA GLY A 414 0.69 -3.86 17.22
C GLY A 414 1.96 -3.01 17.30
N ARG A 415 2.84 -3.16 16.29
CA ARG A 415 4.18 -2.53 16.29
C ARG A 415 4.18 -1.06 15.91
N ALA A 416 3.12 -0.58 15.24
CA ALA A 416 2.97 0.85 15.00
C ALA A 416 2.73 1.59 16.31
N TYR A 417 3.51 2.63 16.56
CA TYR A 417 3.28 3.51 17.69
C TYR A 417 2.09 4.46 17.44
N GLY A 418 1.66 5.13 18.50
CA GLY A 418 0.75 6.26 18.51
C GLY A 418 1.13 7.14 19.70
N SER A 419 0.19 7.96 20.19
CA SER A 419 0.47 8.79 21.35
C SER A 419 0.83 7.95 22.58
N VAL A 420 1.92 8.34 23.25
CA VAL A 420 2.41 7.69 24.47
C VAL A 420 2.05 8.54 25.69
N PRO A 421 1.65 7.94 26.83
CA PRO A 421 1.39 8.68 28.06
C PRO A 421 2.58 9.59 28.44
N PRO A 422 2.32 10.84 28.90
CA PRO A 422 1.03 11.37 29.35
C PRO A 422 0.16 11.98 28.23
N ALA A 423 0.55 11.90 26.96
CA ALA A 423 -0.27 12.42 25.87
C ALA A 423 -1.61 11.64 25.78
N PRO A 424 -2.72 12.30 25.42
CA PRO A 424 -4.01 11.64 25.26
C PRO A 424 -3.94 10.60 24.15
N TYR A 425 -4.81 9.59 24.22
CA TYR A 425 -4.92 8.58 23.17
C TYR A 425 -5.26 9.23 21.83
N PHE A 426 -4.53 8.85 20.80
CA PHE A 426 -4.73 9.29 19.43
C PHE A 426 -5.30 8.13 18.62
N SER A 427 -6.56 8.26 18.21
CA SER A 427 -7.28 7.23 17.45
C SER A 427 -6.54 6.88 16.16
N LYS A 428 -6.46 5.60 15.82
CA LYS A 428 -5.95 5.20 14.50
C LYS A 428 -6.89 5.71 13.42
N ARG A 429 -6.33 6.04 12.26
CA ARG A 429 -7.09 6.67 11.17
C ARG A 429 -6.47 6.41 9.81
N ALA A 430 -7.26 6.68 8.78
CA ALA A 430 -6.83 6.65 7.39
C ALA A 430 -7.39 7.85 6.64
N ARG A 431 -6.62 8.37 5.68
CA ARG A 431 -7.03 9.49 4.84
C ARG A 431 -7.70 9.01 3.56
N VAL A 432 -8.73 9.73 3.14
CA VAL A 432 -9.41 9.53 1.87
C VAL A 432 -9.27 10.79 1.03
N PHE A 433 -9.00 10.62 -0.26
CA PHE A 433 -9.05 11.66 -1.28
C PHE A 433 -10.16 11.35 -2.28
N ARG A 434 -10.92 12.36 -2.69
CA ARG A 434 -11.92 12.24 -3.74
C ARG A 434 -11.70 13.30 -4.81
N LEU A 435 -11.42 12.84 -6.01
CA LEU A 435 -11.46 13.65 -7.22
C LEU A 435 -12.89 13.67 -7.75
N SER A 436 -13.39 14.85 -8.08
CA SER A 436 -14.69 15.04 -8.74
C SER A 436 -14.49 15.88 -10.00
N VAL A 437 -14.70 15.29 -11.18
CA VAL A 437 -14.48 15.98 -12.46
C VAL A 437 -15.54 17.06 -12.66
N VAL A 438 -15.15 18.33 -12.64
CA VAL A 438 -16.11 19.44 -12.79
C VAL A 438 -16.40 19.71 -14.26
N SER A 439 -15.36 19.68 -15.09
CA SER A 439 -15.42 19.87 -16.54
C SER A 439 -14.32 19.06 -17.23
N GLU A 440 -14.19 19.15 -18.56
CA GLU A 440 -13.09 18.49 -19.29
C GLU A 440 -11.69 18.98 -18.88
N THR A 441 -11.60 20.15 -18.24
CA THR A 441 -10.33 20.77 -17.85
C THR A 441 -10.20 20.99 -16.35
N GLU A 442 -11.25 20.76 -15.57
CA GLU A 442 -11.27 21.08 -14.14
C GLU A 442 -11.69 19.89 -13.29
N THR A 443 -10.98 19.70 -12.18
CA THR A 443 -11.24 18.64 -11.21
C THR A 443 -11.17 19.23 -9.81
N ARG A 444 -12.20 18.98 -9.00
CA ARG A 444 -12.21 19.30 -7.58
C ARG A 444 -11.54 18.17 -6.80
N LEU A 445 -10.72 18.53 -5.81
CA LEU A 445 -10.15 17.58 -4.86
C LEU A 445 -10.64 17.87 -3.45
N GLU A 446 -11.16 16.83 -2.80
CA GLU A 446 -11.60 16.83 -1.41
C GLU A 446 -10.85 15.75 -0.64
N THR A 447 -10.67 15.94 0.67
CA THR A 447 -10.11 14.92 1.56
C THR A 447 -10.78 14.95 2.92
N TRP A 448 -10.80 13.79 3.58
CA TRP A 448 -11.23 13.60 4.96
C TRP A 448 -10.47 12.44 5.58
N LYS A 449 -10.64 12.22 6.88
CA LYS A 449 -10.13 11.03 7.57
C LYS A 449 -11.27 10.19 8.13
N ARG A 450 -11.02 8.90 8.27
CA ARG A 450 -11.87 7.94 9.00
C ARG A 450 -11.14 7.50 10.25
N LEU A 451 -11.79 7.63 11.40
CA LEU A 451 -11.26 7.12 12.66
C LEU A 451 -11.60 5.64 12.82
N ASP A 452 -10.77 4.91 13.57
CA ASP A 452 -11.10 3.56 13.99
C ASP A 452 -12.01 3.54 15.23
N ASP A 453 -13.25 3.96 15.02
CA ASP A 453 -14.35 3.74 15.94
C ASP A 453 -15.46 2.92 15.28
N ASP A 454 -16.48 2.54 16.04
CA ASP A 454 -17.57 1.67 15.58
C ASP A 454 -18.32 2.27 14.37
N ALA A 455 -18.34 3.59 14.24
CA ALA A 455 -19.03 4.31 13.19
C ALA A 455 -18.14 4.61 11.96
N LEU A 456 -16.83 4.37 12.06
CA LEU A 456 -15.82 4.92 11.17
C LEU A 456 -16.02 6.43 11.01
N THR A 457 -16.02 7.19 12.10
CA THR A 457 -16.37 8.62 12.10
C THR A 457 -15.55 9.39 11.08
N VAL A 458 -16.23 10.23 10.29
CA VAL A 458 -15.57 11.19 9.39
C VAL A 458 -15.10 12.38 10.20
N VAL A 459 -13.83 12.73 10.07
CA VAL A 459 -13.28 13.96 10.64
C VAL A 459 -12.52 14.75 9.57
N ASP A 460 -12.36 16.05 9.82
CA ASP A 460 -11.49 16.95 9.05
C ASP A 460 -11.77 16.95 7.54
N VAL A 461 -13.06 17.02 7.19
CA VAL A 461 -13.49 17.17 5.80
C VAL A 461 -13.03 18.52 5.29
N GLN A 462 -12.31 18.53 4.17
CA GLN A 462 -11.84 19.74 3.53
C GLN A 462 -11.83 19.63 2.00
N THR A 463 -12.10 20.76 1.33
CA THR A 463 -11.87 20.91 -0.12
C THR A 463 -10.49 21.55 -0.31
N LEU A 464 -9.56 20.81 -0.94
CA LEU A 464 -8.21 21.31 -1.21
C LEU A 464 -8.17 22.30 -2.39
N GLY A 465 -9.19 22.25 -3.26
CA GLY A 465 -9.39 23.22 -4.32
C GLY A 465 -10.01 22.61 -5.58
N ILE A 466 -10.12 23.46 -6.61
CA ILE A 466 -10.44 23.05 -7.98
C ILE A 466 -9.20 23.35 -8.82
N GLY A 467 -8.57 22.29 -9.33
CA GLY A 467 -7.44 22.40 -10.23
C GLY A 467 -7.90 22.48 -11.68
N SER A 468 -7.09 23.11 -12.54
CA SER A 468 -7.34 23.22 -13.98
C SER A 468 -6.12 22.80 -14.80
N SER A 469 -6.33 22.02 -15.86
CA SER A 469 -5.26 21.63 -16.80
C SER A 469 -4.88 22.79 -17.74
N THR A 470 -5.63 23.88 -17.75
CA THR A 470 -5.31 25.09 -18.50
C THR A 470 -4.52 26.07 -17.63
N LYS A 471 -3.47 26.70 -18.19
CA LYS A 471 -2.84 27.83 -17.53
C LYS A 471 -3.87 28.95 -17.40
N LEU A 472 -4.11 29.44 -16.19
CA LEU A 472 -4.88 30.66 -15.98
C LEU A 472 -4.23 31.76 -16.84
N LYS A 473 -4.97 32.27 -17.83
CA LYS A 473 -4.58 33.51 -18.51
C LYS A 473 -4.67 34.60 -17.45
N VAL A 474 -3.53 34.98 -16.89
CA VAL A 474 -3.45 36.20 -16.08
C VAL A 474 -3.89 37.34 -17.01
N LYS A 475 -5.09 37.88 -16.78
CA LYS A 475 -5.48 39.15 -17.37
C LYS A 475 -4.56 40.19 -16.71
N THR A 476 -3.42 40.47 -17.33
CA THR A 476 -2.68 41.69 -17.01
C THR A 476 -3.59 42.85 -17.37
N LYS A 477 -4.11 43.54 -16.35
CA LYS A 477 -4.75 44.83 -16.53
C LYS A 477 -3.67 45.74 -17.16
N PRO A 478 -3.92 46.42 -18.29
CA PRO A 478 -2.96 47.40 -18.81
C PRO A 478 -2.64 48.39 -17.69
N ALA A 479 -1.36 48.72 -17.52
CA ALA A 479 -0.96 49.79 -16.61
C ALA A 479 -1.70 51.06 -17.01
N GLU A 480 -2.52 51.61 -16.12
CA GLU A 480 -3.05 52.95 -16.28
C GLU A 480 -1.86 53.91 -16.26
N GLU A 481 -1.66 54.65 -17.35
CA GLU A 481 -0.65 55.70 -17.43
C GLU A 481 -0.89 56.71 -16.30
N PRO A 482 0.18 57.20 -15.64
CA PRO A 482 0.03 58.21 -14.61
C PRO A 482 -0.45 59.51 -15.25
N VAL A 483 -1.66 59.93 -14.91
CA VAL A 483 -2.18 61.27 -15.20
C VAL A 483 -1.28 62.27 -14.45
N LEU A 484 -0.42 62.97 -15.20
CA LEU A 484 0.30 64.13 -14.72
C LEU A 484 -0.71 65.20 -14.30
N ALA A 485 -0.90 65.35 -12.99
CA ALA A 485 -1.61 66.48 -12.43
C ALA A 485 -0.76 67.75 -12.65
N HIS A 486 -1.19 68.60 -13.58
CA HIS A 486 -0.78 69.99 -13.63
C HIS A 486 -1.17 70.66 -12.30
N GLN A 487 -0.18 70.94 -11.45
CA GLN A 487 -0.30 71.96 -10.43
C GLN A 487 0.14 73.29 -11.04
N GLY A 488 -0.83 74.14 -11.34
CA GLY A 488 -0.62 75.59 -11.39
C GLY A 488 -0.86 76.15 -9.99
N PHE A 489 0.16 76.80 -9.43
CA PHE A 489 0.17 78.16 -8.85
C PHE A 489 1.47 78.37 -8.08
#